data_AF-A0A0D5YVR5-F1
#
_entry.id   AF-A0A0D5YVR5-F1
#
_cell.length_a   1.000
_cell.length_b   1.000
_cell.length_c   1.000
_cell.angle_alpha   90.00
_cell.angle_beta   90.00
_cell.angle_gamma   90.00
#
_symmetry.space_group_name_H-M   'P 1'
#
loop_
_entity.id
_entity.type
_entity.pdbx_description
1 polymer ?
#
loop_
_entity_poly.entity_id
_entity_poly.type
_entity_poly.pdbx_seq_one_letter_code
_entity_poly.pdbx_strand_id
1 'polypeptide(L)'
;MKKYIQIFILLLTLSACDKKGTEKKTPENINKSSKKSEKQTKPEKEERWTDKHGNIFIQKGKEVSIIPAKYEKTGKSYKMFVFNETSNDILVSERLKIQPNEFKVFNIVDTDTLELNNGVKFMFGETYGLEIEDKKSQVSGLGGEFLEKYSVPDEAEWAFVIVPEGEGD
;
A
#
# COMPACT_ATOMS: atom_id res chain seq x y z
N MET A 1 0.47 2.73 23.16
CA MET A 1 0.87 1.58 22.31
C MET A 1 0.76 2.03 20.87
N LYS A 2 1.83 1.95 20.06
CA LYS A 2 1.77 2.36 18.66
C LYS A 2 1.05 1.27 17.86
N LYS A 3 -0.04 1.64 17.17
CA LYS A 3 -0.82 0.74 16.32
C LYS A 3 -0.21 0.72 14.93
N TYR A 4 0.11 -0.47 14.43
CA TYR A 4 0.60 -0.67 13.06
C TYR A 4 -0.46 -1.51 12.35
N ILE A 5 -1.22 -0.89 11.45
CA ILE A 5 -2.01 -1.63 10.47
C ILE A 5 -1.09 -1.93 9.30
N GLN A 6 -1.09 -3.19 8.89
CA GLN A 6 -0.28 -3.68 7.79
C GLN A 6 -0.86 -3.13 6.49
N ILE A 7 -0.13 -2.29 5.77
CA ILE A 7 -0.53 -1.81 4.44
C ILE A 7 0.51 -2.35 3.46
N PHE A 8 0.06 -3.16 2.49
CA PHE A 8 0.90 -3.72 1.46
C PHE A 8 0.73 -2.89 0.18
N ILE A 9 1.55 -1.86 -0.01
CA ILE A 9 1.55 -1.09 -1.27
C ILE A 9 2.49 -1.80 -2.25
N LEU A 10 1.91 -2.53 -3.19
CA LEU A 10 2.63 -3.15 -4.29
C LEU A 10 2.89 -2.07 -5.36
N LEU A 11 3.99 -1.32 -5.22
CA LEU A 11 4.45 -0.39 -6.26
C LEU A 11 4.93 -1.19 -7.49
N LEU A 12 4.00 -1.53 -8.39
CA LEU A 12 4.32 -1.96 -9.75
C LEU A 12 4.85 -0.76 -10.50
N THR A 13 6.17 -0.57 -10.49
CA THR A 13 6.80 0.42 -11.35
C THR A 13 6.67 -0.06 -12.80
N LEU A 14 5.74 0.54 -13.55
CA LEU A 14 5.77 0.51 -15.01
C LEU A 14 7.03 1.27 -15.44
N SER A 15 8.13 0.55 -15.66
CA SER A 15 9.28 1.11 -16.34
C SER A 15 8.85 1.47 -17.77
N ALA A 16 8.55 2.75 -17.98
CA ALA A 16 8.38 3.32 -19.30
C ALA A 16 9.67 3.05 -20.11
N CYS A 17 9.54 2.17 -21.09
CA CYS A 17 10.59 1.88 -22.05
C CYS A 17 10.64 3.01 -23.08
N ASP A 18 11.31 4.12 -22.75
CA ASP A 18 11.68 5.13 -23.74
C ASP A 18 12.99 4.73 -24.41
N LYS A 19 12.87 4.00 -25.53
CA LYS A 19 13.94 3.89 -26.53
C LYS A 19 13.83 5.08 -27.47
N LYS A 20 14.78 6.02 -27.41
CA LYS A 20 15.13 6.89 -28.54
C LYS A 20 16.52 7.51 -28.35
N GLY A 21 17.34 7.40 -29.39
CA GLY A 21 18.39 8.37 -29.68
C GLY A 21 19.83 7.91 -29.49
N THR A 22 20.37 7.22 -30.49
CA THR A 22 21.81 7.06 -30.72
C THR A 22 22.36 8.35 -31.31
N GLU A 23 23.34 9.00 -30.68
CA GLU A 23 24.37 9.75 -31.41
C GLU A 23 25.67 9.88 -30.60
N LYS A 24 26.77 9.39 -31.17
CA LYS A 24 28.14 9.55 -30.70
C LYS A 24 28.65 10.94 -31.08
N LYS A 25 29.26 11.69 -30.15
CA LYS A 25 30.44 12.55 -30.42
C LYS A 25 31.31 12.70 -29.16
N THR A 26 32.62 12.52 -29.32
CA THR A 26 33.72 12.94 -28.42
C THR A 26 34.45 14.10 -29.12
N PRO A 27 35.08 15.08 -28.43
CA PRO A 27 36.47 14.91 -28.00
C PRO A 27 36.89 15.62 -26.67
N GLU A 28 37.99 15.06 -26.10
CA GLU A 28 39.12 15.66 -25.36
C GLU A 28 38.98 16.57 -24.12
N ASN A 29 39.52 16.03 -23.01
CA ASN A 29 40.52 16.59 -22.08
C ASN A 29 40.22 17.93 -21.38
N ILE A 30 40.10 17.90 -20.03
CA ILE A 30 40.91 18.72 -19.11
C ILE A 30 40.88 18.06 -17.73
N ASN A 31 42.09 17.82 -17.24
CA ASN A 31 42.47 17.37 -15.91
C ASN A 31 41.89 18.28 -14.82
N LYS A 32 41.00 17.77 -13.96
CA LYS A 32 40.69 18.42 -12.68
C LYS A 32 40.50 17.37 -11.59
N SER A 33 41.59 17.15 -10.87
CA SER A 33 41.64 16.53 -9.55
C SER A 33 40.46 17.02 -8.70
N SER A 34 39.51 16.13 -8.45
CA SER A 34 38.49 16.30 -7.43
C SER A 34 38.63 15.10 -6.51
N LYS A 35 39.18 15.39 -5.33
CA LYS A 35 39.37 14.47 -4.22
C LYS A 35 38.09 13.66 -4.03
N LYS A 36 38.18 12.35 -4.27
CA LYS A 36 37.21 11.35 -3.84
C LYS A 36 37.16 11.45 -2.31
N SER A 37 36.20 12.21 -1.80
CA SER A 37 35.78 12.07 -0.40
C SER A 37 35.01 10.76 -0.34
N GLU A 38 35.74 9.67 -0.09
CA GLU A 38 35.15 8.46 0.46
C GLU A 38 34.61 8.83 1.85
N LYS A 39 33.39 9.37 1.87
CA LYS A 39 32.53 9.23 3.04
C LYS A 39 32.34 7.73 3.19
N GLN A 40 33.10 7.12 4.10
CA GLN A 40 32.77 5.81 4.64
C GLN A 40 31.39 5.94 5.28
N THR A 41 30.36 5.64 4.52
CA THR A 41 29.01 5.44 5.04
C THR A 41 29.12 4.25 5.98
N LYS A 42 29.07 4.48 7.29
CA LYS A 42 28.86 3.40 8.26
C LYS A 42 27.66 2.58 7.76
N PRO A 43 27.74 1.24 7.70
CA PRO A 43 26.58 0.45 7.34
C PRO A 43 25.45 0.85 8.28
N GLU A 44 24.35 1.37 7.72
CA GLU A 44 23.19 1.67 8.51
C GLU A 44 22.75 0.38 9.20
N LYS A 45 22.63 0.44 10.53
CA LYS A 45 22.32 -0.73 11.35
C LYS A 45 20.96 -1.26 10.89
N GLU A 46 20.97 -2.46 10.33
CA GLU A 46 19.77 -3.15 9.89
C GLU A 46 19.06 -3.74 11.12
N GLU A 47 17.82 -3.33 11.35
CA GLU A 47 16.98 -3.90 12.41
C GLU A 47 15.89 -4.78 11.79
N ARG A 48 15.71 -5.98 12.33
CA ARG A 48 14.69 -6.93 11.89
C ARG A 48 13.76 -7.29 13.03
N TRP A 49 12.45 -7.30 12.77
CA TRP A 49 11.46 -7.80 13.71
C TRP A 49 10.32 -8.52 12.99
N THR A 50 9.67 -9.43 13.69
CA THR A 50 8.52 -10.19 13.18
C THR A 50 7.28 -9.79 13.96
N ASP A 51 6.17 -9.53 13.27
CA ASP A 51 4.90 -9.27 13.93
C ASP A 51 4.16 -10.57 14.30
N LYS A 52 2.99 -10.42 14.92
CA LYS A 52 2.12 -11.55 15.31
C LYS A 52 1.58 -12.37 14.12
N HIS A 53 1.70 -11.86 12.90
CA HIS A 53 1.23 -12.48 11.67
C HIS A 53 2.37 -13.15 10.88
N GLY A 54 3.61 -13.07 11.37
CA GLY A 54 4.77 -13.68 10.73
C GLY A 54 5.46 -12.81 9.67
N ASN A 55 5.02 -11.56 9.50
CA ASN A 55 5.67 -10.65 8.55
C ASN A 55 7.01 -10.19 9.11
N ILE A 56 8.04 -10.16 8.26
CA ILE A 56 9.39 -9.75 8.65
C ILE A 56 9.60 -8.32 8.17
N PHE A 57 9.80 -7.41 9.11
CA PHE A 57 10.16 -6.03 8.82
C PHE A 57 11.68 -5.88 8.85
N ILE A 58 12.23 -5.10 7.92
CA ILE A 58 13.65 -4.79 7.81
C ILE A 58 13.80 -3.27 7.71
N GLN A 59 14.34 -2.66 8.76
CA GLN A 59 14.62 -1.22 8.79
C GLN A 59 16.08 -0.93 8.48
N LYS A 60 16.32 -0.01 7.54
CA LYS A 60 17.63 0.55 7.20
C LYS A 60 17.53 2.07 7.22
N GLY A 61 18.06 2.68 8.29
CA GLY A 61 17.91 4.12 8.50
C GLY A 61 16.45 4.52 8.64
N LYS A 62 15.94 5.29 7.67
CA LYS A 62 14.54 5.74 7.60
C LYS A 62 13.63 4.84 6.75
N GLU A 63 14.20 3.91 6.01
CA GLU A 63 13.46 3.00 5.13
C GLU A 63 13.03 1.76 5.92
N VAL A 64 11.77 1.35 5.74
CA VAL A 64 11.24 0.10 6.27
C VAL A 64 10.73 -0.72 5.08
N SER A 65 11.26 -1.94 4.95
CA SER A 65 10.79 -2.93 3.98
C SER A 65 10.14 -4.10 4.69
N ILE A 66 9.27 -4.82 4.00
CA ILE A 66 8.47 -5.92 4.57
C ILE A 66 8.62 -7.14 3.67
N ILE A 67 8.98 -8.27 4.26
CA ILE A 67 8.80 -9.59 3.66
C ILE A 67 7.51 -10.16 4.26
N PRO A 68 6.43 -10.24 3.48
CA PRO A 68 5.15 -10.74 3.98
C PRO A 68 5.26 -12.23 4.35
N ALA A 69 4.52 -12.64 5.37
CA ALA A 69 4.33 -14.06 5.63
C ALA A 69 3.60 -14.70 4.43
N LYS A 70 3.93 -15.96 4.14
CA LYS A 70 3.11 -16.73 3.21
C LYS A 70 1.71 -16.88 3.80
N TYR A 71 0.73 -16.60 2.96
CA TYR A 71 -0.67 -16.63 3.31
C TYR A 71 -1.35 -17.80 2.60
N GLU A 72 -2.14 -18.59 3.33
CA GLU A 72 -3.03 -19.61 2.75
C GLU A 72 -4.48 -19.24 3.07
N LYS A 73 -5.37 -19.33 2.08
CA LYS A 73 -6.80 -19.09 2.26
C LYS A 73 -7.41 -20.18 3.11
N THR A 74 -8.20 -19.79 4.10
CA THR A 74 -8.79 -20.74 5.07
C THR A 74 -10.31 -20.62 5.20
N GLY A 75 -10.93 -19.67 4.49
CA GLY A 75 -12.31 -19.24 4.75
C GLY A 75 -12.40 -18.33 5.97
N LYS A 76 -11.30 -17.72 6.42
CA LYS A 76 -11.30 -16.83 7.58
C LYS A 76 -11.95 -15.50 7.20
N SER A 77 -12.76 -14.98 8.11
CA SER A 77 -13.34 -13.65 8.01
C SER A 77 -12.42 -12.60 8.64
N TYR A 78 -12.30 -11.45 7.97
CA TYR A 78 -11.53 -10.29 8.41
C TYR A 78 -12.41 -9.04 8.45
N LYS A 79 -12.19 -8.17 9.43
CA LYS A 79 -12.90 -6.88 9.50
C LYS A 79 -12.17 -5.80 8.70
N MET A 80 -12.80 -5.26 7.67
CA MET A 80 -12.26 -4.22 6.82
C MET A 80 -13.07 -2.93 6.91
N PHE A 81 -12.44 -1.87 7.39
CA PHE A 81 -12.98 -0.53 7.41
C PHE A 81 -12.78 0.15 6.05
N VAL A 82 -13.84 0.74 5.50
CA VAL A 82 -13.79 1.55 4.27
C VAL A 82 -14.55 2.85 4.51
N PHE A 83 -13.87 3.99 4.37
CA PHE A 83 -14.45 5.33 4.44
C PHE A 83 -14.60 5.93 3.04
N ASN A 84 -15.66 6.69 2.78
CA ASN A 84 -15.89 7.36 1.50
C ASN A 84 -15.63 8.86 1.61
N GLU A 85 -14.51 9.35 1.05
CA GLU A 85 -14.21 10.79 0.92
C GLU A 85 -14.73 11.40 -0.39
N THR A 86 -15.34 10.61 -1.27
CA THR A 86 -15.87 11.11 -2.53
C THR A 86 -17.21 11.83 -2.31
N SER A 87 -17.64 12.58 -3.33
CA SER A 87 -18.94 13.26 -3.35
C SER A 87 -20.12 12.36 -3.69
N ASN A 88 -19.88 11.10 -4.09
CA ASN A 88 -20.91 10.18 -4.57
C ASN A 88 -21.08 9.00 -3.63
N ASP A 89 -22.27 8.40 -3.62
CA ASP A 89 -22.50 7.12 -2.95
C ASP A 89 -21.67 6.00 -3.62
N ILE A 90 -21.01 5.18 -2.81
CA ILE A 90 -20.33 3.97 -3.27
C ILE A 90 -21.24 2.78 -2.99
N LEU A 91 -21.67 2.08 -4.03
CA LEU A 91 -22.50 0.88 -3.90
C LEU A 91 -21.59 -0.34 -3.73
N VAL A 92 -21.87 -1.14 -2.71
CA VAL A 92 -21.27 -2.45 -2.46
C VAL A 92 -22.19 -3.56 -2.95
N SER A 93 -23.51 -3.34 -2.83
CA SER A 93 -24.56 -4.18 -3.41
C SER A 93 -25.81 -3.34 -3.61
N GLU A 94 -26.87 -3.91 -4.20
CA GLU A 94 -28.17 -3.22 -4.37
C GLU A 94 -28.74 -2.64 -3.08
N ARG A 95 -28.40 -3.24 -1.92
CA ARG A 95 -28.94 -2.86 -0.61
C ARG A 95 -27.93 -2.14 0.28
N LEU A 96 -26.68 -2.10 -0.12
CA LEU A 96 -25.59 -1.62 0.72
C LEU A 96 -24.77 -0.57 -0.03
N LYS A 97 -24.72 0.62 0.55
CA LYS A 97 -23.93 1.74 0.08
C LYS A 97 -23.14 2.39 1.20
N ILE A 98 -22.07 3.10 0.85
CA ILE A 98 -21.29 3.95 1.73
C ILE A 98 -21.51 5.38 1.25
N GLN A 99 -22.17 6.22 2.06
CA GLN A 99 -22.45 7.60 1.68
C GLN A 99 -21.20 8.48 1.80
N PRO A 100 -21.17 9.66 1.16
CA PRO A 100 -20.10 10.64 1.37
C PRO A 100 -19.88 10.93 2.86
N ASN A 101 -18.62 10.90 3.29
CA ASN A 101 -18.16 11.07 4.67
C ASN A 101 -18.69 10.01 5.66
N GLU A 102 -19.07 8.84 5.16
CA GLU A 102 -19.44 7.68 5.96
C GLU A 102 -18.36 6.60 5.86
N PHE A 103 -18.25 5.76 6.89
CA PHE A 103 -17.52 4.50 6.80
C PHE A 103 -18.43 3.31 7.03
N LYS A 104 -17.99 2.16 6.51
CA LYS A 104 -18.54 0.86 6.89
C LYS A 104 -17.43 -0.11 7.21
N VAL A 105 -17.73 -1.03 8.14
CA VAL A 105 -16.87 -2.18 8.44
C VAL A 105 -17.50 -3.41 7.83
N PHE A 106 -16.79 -4.03 6.90
CA PHE A 106 -17.19 -5.25 6.21
C PHE A 106 -16.50 -6.46 6.85
N ASN A 107 -17.23 -7.56 6.95
CA ASN A 107 -16.63 -8.87 7.19
C ASN A 107 -16.32 -9.46 5.82
N ILE A 108 -15.04 -9.50 5.44
CA ILE A 108 -14.59 -10.10 4.19
C ILE A 108 -14.04 -11.49 4.47
N VAL A 109 -14.53 -12.49 3.74
CA VAL A 109 -13.97 -13.85 3.80
C VAL A 109 -12.83 -13.93 2.80
N ASP A 110 -11.73 -14.57 3.18
CA ASP A 110 -10.55 -14.64 2.32
C ASP A 110 -10.68 -15.46 1.01
N THR A 111 -11.80 -16.17 0.86
CA THR A 111 -12.18 -16.85 -0.36
C THR A 111 -13.02 -15.98 -1.29
N ASP A 112 -13.47 -14.81 -0.83
CA ASP A 112 -14.43 -13.96 -1.53
C ASP A 112 -13.78 -12.67 -2.04
N THR A 113 -14.53 -11.96 -2.87
CA THR A 113 -14.18 -10.64 -3.40
C THR A 113 -15.25 -9.64 -2.98
N LEU A 114 -14.82 -8.53 -2.37
CA LEU A 114 -15.67 -7.36 -2.18
C LEU A 114 -15.50 -6.42 -3.37
N GLU A 115 -16.54 -6.28 -4.19
CA GLU A 115 -16.54 -5.41 -5.36
C GLU A 115 -17.41 -4.17 -5.11
N LEU A 116 -16.87 -3.01 -5.44
CA LEU A 116 -17.54 -1.71 -5.35
C LEU A 116 -17.94 -1.25 -6.76
N ASN A 117 -19.05 -0.52 -6.88
CA ASN A 117 -19.56 -0.04 -8.18
C ASN A 117 -18.64 0.97 -8.90
N ASN A 118 -17.67 1.54 -8.20
CA ASN A 118 -16.64 2.39 -8.80
C ASN A 118 -15.51 1.58 -9.47
N GLY A 119 -15.55 0.24 -9.37
CA GLY A 119 -14.59 -0.68 -9.98
C GLY A 119 -13.46 -1.13 -9.05
N VAL A 120 -13.43 -0.65 -7.80
CA VAL A 120 -12.48 -1.11 -6.78
C VAL A 120 -12.86 -2.50 -6.31
N LYS A 121 -11.89 -3.39 -6.20
CA LYS A 121 -12.08 -4.74 -5.64
C LYS A 121 -11.08 -5.04 -4.55
N PHE A 122 -11.56 -5.62 -3.47
CA PHE A 122 -10.73 -6.18 -2.40
C PHE A 122 -10.86 -7.69 -2.43
N MET A 123 -9.73 -8.38 -2.52
CA MET A 123 -9.68 -9.85 -2.57
C MET A 123 -8.40 -10.34 -1.95
N PHE A 124 -8.37 -11.56 -1.42
CA PHE A 124 -7.11 -12.14 -0.97
C PHE A 124 -6.44 -12.87 -2.14
N GLY A 125 -5.15 -12.59 -2.36
CA GLY A 125 -4.31 -13.32 -3.29
C GLY A 125 -3.92 -14.70 -2.76
N GLU A 126 -3.24 -15.48 -3.60
CA GLU A 126 -2.78 -16.83 -3.22
C GLU A 126 -1.57 -16.81 -2.29
N THR A 127 -0.78 -15.73 -2.29
CA THR A 127 0.54 -15.73 -1.62
C THR A 127 0.68 -14.64 -0.55
N TYR A 128 0.10 -13.45 -0.76
CA TYR A 128 0.47 -12.25 0.00
C TYR A 128 -0.66 -11.59 0.78
N GLY A 129 -1.81 -12.26 0.91
CA GLY A 129 -2.94 -11.76 1.70
C GLY A 129 -3.83 -10.81 0.90
N LEU A 130 -4.29 -9.73 1.52
CA LEU A 130 -5.22 -8.79 0.90
C LEU A 130 -4.57 -8.04 -0.27
N GLU A 131 -5.24 -8.09 -1.42
CA GLU A 131 -4.90 -7.44 -2.67
C GLU A 131 -6.06 -6.52 -3.10
N ILE A 132 -5.71 -5.45 -3.81
CA ILE A 132 -6.66 -4.42 -4.24
C ILE A 132 -6.52 -4.24 -5.75
N GLU A 133 -7.62 -4.42 -6.48
CA GLU A 133 -7.72 -3.99 -7.86
C GLU A 133 -8.32 -2.59 -7.89
N ASP A 134 -7.51 -1.61 -8.28
CA ASP A 134 -7.92 -0.22 -8.42
C ASP A 134 -7.23 0.40 -9.64
N LYS A 135 -7.98 0.48 -10.74
CA LYS A 135 -7.46 0.99 -12.02
C LYS A 135 -7.41 2.51 -12.08
N LYS A 136 -7.96 3.20 -11.09
CA LYS A 136 -8.20 4.64 -11.14
C LYS A 136 -7.50 5.38 -10.01
N SER A 137 -6.70 4.69 -9.18
CA SER A 137 -5.99 5.27 -8.04
C SER A 137 -6.96 6.04 -7.14
N GLN A 138 -7.94 5.32 -6.62
CA GLN A 138 -9.03 5.78 -5.75
C GLN A 138 -8.93 5.21 -4.34
N VAL A 139 -7.95 4.36 -4.02
CA VAL A 139 -7.81 3.73 -2.71
C VAL A 139 -6.52 4.20 -2.03
N SER A 140 -6.63 4.67 -0.78
CA SER A 140 -5.48 4.89 0.10
C SER A 140 -5.59 4.02 1.35
N GLY A 141 -4.45 3.45 1.74
CA GLY A 141 -4.34 2.64 2.96
C GLY A 141 -4.21 3.52 4.20
N LEU A 142 -4.96 3.23 5.26
CA LEU A 142 -4.87 3.97 6.51
C LEU A 142 -3.90 3.32 7.50
N GLY A 143 -2.97 4.13 8.02
CA GLY A 143 -2.00 3.73 9.03
C GLY A 143 -1.56 4.89 9.91
N GLY A 144 -0.91 4.59 11.02
CA GLY A 144 -0.36 5.59 11.93
C GLY A 144 -1.43 6.57 12.45
N GLU A 145 -1.14 7.87 12.38
CA GLU A 145 -2.03 8.94 12.86
C GLU A 145 -3.37 8.99 12.11
N PHE A 146 -3.43 8.49 10.88
CA PHE A 146 -4.67 8.49 10.11
C PHE A 146 -5.70 7.53 10.68
N LEU A 147 -5.31 6.49 11.41
CA LEU A 147 -6.25 5.61 12.11
C LEU A 147 -7.07 6.37 13.14
N GLU A 148 -6.45 7.30 13.85
CA GLU A 148 -7.12 8.16 14.82
C GLU A 148 -7.94 9.25 14.11
N LYS A 149 -7.40 9.87 13.04
CA LYS A 149 -8.10 10.88 12.24
C LYS A 149 -9.44 10.39 11.70
N TYR A 150 -9.47 9.17 11.16
CA TYR A 150 -10.69 8.56 10.60
C TYR A 150 -11.52 7.80 11.64
N SER A 151 -11.13 7.83 12.92
CA SER A 151 -11.81 7.11 14.00
C SER A 151 -11.99 5.62 13.69
N VAL A 152 -10.95 4.99 13.13
CA VAL A 152 -10.98 3.58 12.74
C VAL A 152 -11.19 2.71 13.99
N PRO A 153 -12.21 1.84 14.03
CA PRO A 153 -12.46 0.95 15.16
C PRO A 153 -11.29 -0.01 15.41
N ASP A 154 -11.02 -0.32 16.69
CA ASP A 154 -9.91 -1.20 17.09
C ASP A 154 -10.01 -2.64 16.56
N GLU A 155 -11.22 -3.05 16.23
CA GLU A 155 -11.53 -4.37 15.65
C GLU A 155 -11.27 -4.44 14.14
N ALA A 156 -11.04 -3.32 13.46
CA ALA A 156 -10.69 -3.33 12.04
C ALA A 156 -9.28 -3.87 11.86
N GLU A 157 -9.15 -4.92 11.06
CA GLU A 157 -7.88 -5.53 10.68
C GLU A 157 -7.25 -4.82 9.48
N TRP A 158 -8.09 -4.23 8.63
CA TRP A 158 -7.71 -3.44 7.46
C TRP A 158 -8.52 -2.14 7.42
N ALA A 159 -7.90 -1.06 6.96
CA ALA A 159 -8.55 0.25 6.91
C ALA A 159 -8.16 1.01 5.64
N PHE A 160 -9.17 1.46 4.90
CA PHE A 160 -9.01 2.16 3.62
C PHE A 160 -9.91 3.38 3.54
N VAL A 161 -9.49 4.34 2.72
CA VAL A 161 -10.31 5.45 2.26
C VAL A 161 -10.48 5.34 0.76
N ILE A 162 -11.71 5.52 0.28
CA ILE A 162 -12.00 5.76 -1.12
C ILE A 162 -12.00 7.26 -1.37
N VAL A 163 -11.07 7.70 -2.20
CA VAL A 163 -10.83 9.10 -2.56
C VAL A 163 -11.22 9.35 -4.04
N PRO A 164 -11.28 10.61 -4.49
CA PRO A 164 -11.47 10.91 -5.91
C PRO A 164 -10.44 10.21 -6.82
N GLU A 165 -10.79 10.04 -8.10
CA GLU A 165 -9.92 9.41 -9.10
C GLU A 165 -8.57 10.13 -9.20
N GLY A 166 -7.48 9.37 -9.06
CA GLY A 166 -6.10 9.86 -9.12
C GLY A 166 -5.52 10.36 -7.79
N GLU A 167 -6.28 10.33 -6.70
CA GLU A 167 -5.83 10.81 -5.38
C GLU A 167 -5.39 9.70 -4.43
N GLY A 168 -5.58 8.43 -4.83
CA GLY A 168 -5.17 7.24 -4.08
C GLY A 168 -3.67 6.94 -4.15
N ASP A 169 -3.24 5.93 -3.37
CA ASP A 169 -1.82 5.53 -3.22
C ASP A 169 -1.28 4.65 -4.37
#